data_AF-A0A257XGP4-F1
#
_entry.id   AF-A0A257XGP4-F1
#
_cell.length_a   1.000
_cell.length_b   1.000
_cell.length_c   1.000
_cell.angle_alpha   90.00
_cell.angle_beta   90.00
_cell.angle_gamma   90.00
#
_symmetry.space_group_name_H-M   'P 1'
#
loop_
_entity.id
_entity.type
_entity.pdbx_description
1 polymer ?
#
loop_
_entity_poly.entity_id
_entity_poly.type
_entity_poly.pdbx_seq_one_letter_code
_entity_poly.pdbx_strand_id
1 'polypeptide(L)'
;KNRQGNDRGLAYRSAIYWVSHAQRDEALRAIADVNASGLWPGPVVTEVEPVGDFWEAEPEHQDYLERIPNGYTCHFPRAGWVLPRSDQ
;
A
#
# COMPACT_ATOMS: atom_id res chain seq x y z
N LYS A 1 10.12 4.19 5.73
CA LYS A 1 9.76 2.97 6.49
C LYS A 1 8.99 3.41 7.75
N ASN A 2 7.95 2.68 8.17
CA ASN A 2 7.13 2.94 9.38
C ASN A 2 6.58 4.38 9.48
N ARG A 3 6.13 4.93 8.35
CA ARG A 3 5.61 6.29 8.21
C ARG A 3 4.85 6.43 6.88
N GLN A 4 3.71 7.10 6.90
CA GLN A 4 3.01 7.61 5.72
C GLN A 4 2.65 9.08 5.95
N GLY A 5 3.09 9.98 5.08
CA GLY A 5 2.91 11.42 5.29
C GLY A 5 3.35 11.89 6.69
N ASN A 6 2.40 12.46 7.44
CA ASN A 6 2.63 12.97 8.80
C ASN A 6 2.56 11.86 9.86
N ASP A 7 1.99 10.70 9.56
CA ASP A 7 1.71 9.63 10.51
C ASP A 7 2.92 8.70 10.68
N ARG A 8 3.35 8.48 11.93
CA ARG A 8 4.61 7.78 12.27
C ARG A 8 4.37 6.62 13.23
N GLY A 9 5.00 5.49 12.96
CA GLY A 9 4.91 4.29 13.78
C GLY A 9 4.68 3.02 12.97
N LEU A 10 4.76 1.86 13.62
CA LEU A 10 4.56 0.55 12.98
C LEU A 10 3.14 0.38 12.41
N ALA A 11 2.15 1.08 12.97
CA ALA A 11 0.79 1.13 12.45
C ALA A 11 0.69 1.71 11.03
N TYR A 12 1.69 2.49 10.60
CA TYR A 12 1.70 3.20 9.32
C TYR A 12 2.78 2.67 8.36
N ARG A 13 3.20 1.41 8.53
CA ARG A 13 4.14 0.76 7.62
C ARG A 13 3.42 0.29 6.35
N SER A 14 4.17 0.18 5.26
CA SER A 14 3.68 -0.39 4.00
C SER A 14 3.82 -1.91 4.04
N ALA A 15 2.74 -2.65 3.79
CA ALA A 15 2.74 -4.11 3.76
C ALA A 15 1.70 -4.64 2.76
N ILE A 16 1.95 -5.83 2.22
CA ILE A 16 1.03 -6.63 1.42
C ILE A 16 0.89 -7.99 2.13
N TYR A 17 -0.35 -8.36 2.45
CA TYR A 17 -0.69 -9.65 3.06
C TYR A 17 -1.31 -10.56 2.00
N TRP A 18 -0.63 -11.63 1.62
CA TRP A 18 -1.08 -12.52 0.55
C TRP A 18 -1.91 -13.69 1.09
N VAL A 19 -2.96 -14.07 0.35
CA VAL A 19 -3.81 -15.24 0.68
C VAL A 19 -3.48 -16.47 -0.17
N SER A 20 -2.63 -16.31 -1.19
CA SER A 20 -2.16 -17.39 -2.05
C SER A 20 -0.74 -17.13 -2.55
N HIS A 21 -0.08 -18.20 -2.99
CA HIS A 21 1.26 -18.08 -3.58
C HIS A 21 1.24 -17.25 -4.87
N ALA A 22 0.18 -17.35 -5.67
CA ALA A 22 0.01 -16.53 -6.87
C ALA A 22 -0.03 -15.03 -6.54
N GLN A 23 -0.71 -14.63 -5.45
CA GLN A 23 -0.69 -13.25 -4.99
C GLN A 23 0.68 -12.82 -4.45
N ARG A 24 1.38 -13.70 -3.73
CA ARG A 24 2.76 -13.42 -3.27
C ARG A 24 3.67 -13.13 -4.47
N ASP A 25 3.64 -13.99 -5.47
CA ASP A 25 4.52 -13.88 -6.63
C ASP A 25 4.18 -12.65 -7.48
N GLU A 26 2.89 -12.31 -7.61
CA GLU A 26 2.43 -11.08 -8.26
C GLU A 26 2.85 -9.83 -7.48
N ALA A 27 2.74 -9.83 -6.15
CA ALA A 27 3.20 -8.72 -5.32
C ALA A 27 4.72 -8.48 -5.46
N LEU A 28 5.50 -9.55 -5.46
CA LEU A 28 6.96 -9.48 -5.67
C LEU A 28 7.30 -8.96 -7.07
N ARG A 29 6.58 -9.41 -8.09
CA ARG A 29 6.72 -8.92 -9.47
C ARG A 29 6.41 -7.43 -9.57
N ALA A 30 5.28 -6.99 -9.02
CA ALA A 30 4.90 -5.58 -9.02
C ALA A 30 5.92 -4.70 -8.26
N ILE A 31 6.45 -5.18 -7.14
CA ILE A 31 7.54 -4.48 -6.42
C ILE A 31 8.80 -4.38 -7.30
N ALA A 32 9.15 -5.44 -8.02
CA ALA A 32 10.28 -5.43 -8.95
C ALA A 32 10.07 -4.41 -10.07
N ASP A 33 8.87 -4.38 -10.68
CA ASP A 33 8.51 -3.42 -11.74
C ASP A 33 8.55 -1.97 -11.22
N VAL A 34 8.01 -1.72 -10.03
CA VAL A 34 8.07 -0.41 -9.36
C VAL A 34 9.52 0.03 -9.14
N ASN A 35 10.36 -0.84 -8.58
CA ASN A 35 11.77 -0.51 -8.34
C ASN A 35 12.54 -0.30 -9.65
N ALA A 36 12.29 -1.13 -10.66
CA ALA A 36 12.95 -1.03 -11.97
C ALA A 36 12.55 0.24 -12.73
N SER A 37 11.32 0.74 -12.52
CA SER A 37 10.81 1.92 -13.21
C SER A 37 11.55 3.22 -12.86
N GLY A 38 12.12 3.31 -11.66
CA GLY A 38 12.70 4.56 -11.13
C GLY A 38 11.70 5.70 -10.92
N LEU A 39 10.39 5.45 -11.03
CA LEU A 39 9.35 6.48 -10.89
C LEU A 39 9.05 6.85 -9.42
N TRP A 40 9.41 5.98 -8.48
CA TRP A 40 9.26 6.20 -7.04
C TRP A 40 10.51 6.83 -6.43
N PRO A 41 10.38 7.62 -5.36
CA PRO A 41 11.47 8.43 -4.80
C PRO A 41 12.53 7.62 -4.03
N GLY A 42 12.57 6.30 -4.19
CA GLY A 42 13.50 5.41 -3.50
C GLY A 42 13.05 3.95 -3.59
N PRO A 43 13.88 3.02 -3.06
CA PRO A 43 13.56 1.60 -3.06
C PRO A 43 12.29 1.33 -2.24
N VAL A 44 11.47 0.42 -2.75
CA VAL A 44 10.28 -0.06 -2.05
C VAL A 44 10.69 -0.76 -0.75
N VAL A 45 10.05 -0.36 0.34
CA VAL A 45 10.21 -0.96 1.69
C VAL A 45 8.97 -1.73 2.15
N THR A 46 8.05 -2.02 1.23
CA THR A 46 6.81 -2.76 1.48
C THR A 46 7.12 -4.19 1.90
N GLU A 47 6.57 -4.61 3.04
CA GLU A 47 6.64 -5.99 3.52
C GLU A 47 5.72 -6.89 2.68
N VAL A 48 6.11 -8.16 2.44
CA VAL A 48 5.28 -9.14 1.73
C VAL A 48 5.19 -10.40 2.59
N GLU A 49 4.07 -10.56 3.29
CA GLU A 49 3.89 -11.58 4.33
C GLU A 49 2.61 -12.39 4.10
N PRO A 50 2.55 -13.66 4.54
CA PRO A 50 1.29 -14.40 4.53
C PRO A 50 0.23 -13.67 5.35
N VAL A 51 -1.02 -13.73 4.92
CA VAL A 51 -2.14 -13.27 5.73
C VAL A 51 -2.19 -14.05 7.06
N GLY A 52 -2.39 -13.33 8.16
CA GLY A 52 -2.67 -13.87 9.48
C GLY A 52 -4.07 -13.45 9.95
N ASP A 53 -4.24 -13.32 11.26
CA ASP A 53 -5.48 -12.78 11.82
C ASP A 53 -5.68 -11.31 11.40
N PHE A 54 -6.90 -10.98 11.00
CA PHE A 54 -7.32 -9.60 10.74
C PHE A 54 -8.33 -9.18 11.80
N TRP A 55 -7.91 -8.26 12.67
CA TRP A 55 -8.75 -7.72 13.73
C TRP A 55 -9.51 -6.51 13.18
N GLU A 56 -10.81 -6.68 12.97
CA GLU A 56 -11.68 -5.62 12.47
C GLU A 56 -11.64 -4.39 13.39
N ALA A 57 -11.44 -3.22 12.79
CA ALA A 57 -11.46 -1.95 13.53
C ALA A 57 -12.89 -1.58 13.96
N GLU A 58 -13.00 -0.74 14.97
CA GLU A 58 -14.27 -0.29 15.55
C GLU A 58 -15.18 0.38 14.51
N PRO A 59 -16.52 0.33 14.67
CA PRO A 59 -17.47 0.86 13.68
C PRO A 59 -17.26 2.33 13.28
N GLU A 60 -16.73 3.16 14.18
CA GLU A 60 -16.41 4.56 13.89
C GLU A 60 -15.25 4.78 12.91
N HIS A 61 -14.43 3.75 12.69
CA HIS A 61 -13.36 3.77 11.70
C HIS A 61 -13.81 3.27 10.32
N GLN A 62 -14.90 2.52 10.27
CA GLN A 62 -15.46 2.02 9.01
C GLN A 62 -16.10 3.16 8.21
N ASP A 63 -15.85 3.16 6.90
CA ASP A 63 -16.32 4.17 5.94
C ASP A 63 -16.10 5.62 6.41
N TYR A 64 -15.02 5.86 7.16
CA TYR A 64 -14.78 7.15 7.83
C TYR A 64 -14.81 8.34 6.86
N LEU A 65 -14.15 8.22 5.69
CA LEU A 65 -14.12 9.29 4.68
C LEU A 65 -15.39 9.38 3.83
N GLU A 66 -16.22 8.34 3.77
CA GLU A 66 -17.56 8.45 3.17
C GLU A 66 -18.49 9.24 4.09
N ARG A 67 -18.45 8.96 5.40
CA ARG A 67 -19.25 9.66 6.41
C ARG A 67 -18.75 11.06 6.71
N ILE A 68 -17.44 11.28 6.64
CA ILE A 68 -16.77 12.58 6.86
C ILE A 68 -15.88 12.90 5.65
N PRO A 69 -16.45 13.40 4.54
CA PRO A 69 -15.71 13.64 3.29
C PRO A 69 -14.54 14.63 3.41
N ASN A 70 -14.58 15.53 4.38
CA ASN A 70 -13.51 16.49 4.69
C ASN A 70 -12.63 16.04 5.87
N GLY A 71 -12.71 14.77 6.23
CA GLY A 71 -11.91 14.16 7.29
C GLY A 71 -10.43 14.11 6.95
N TYR A 72 -9.62 13.75 7.92
CA TYR A 72 -8.17 13.68 7.73
C TYR A 72 -7.77 12.58 6.73
N THR A 73 -6.92 12.94 5.76
CA THR A 73 -6.23 11.98 4.88
C THR A 73 -4.92 12.58 4.36
N CYS A 74 -3.91 11.72 4.17
CA CYS A 74 -2.66 12.06 3.49
C CYS A 74 -2.48 11.25 2.18
N HIS A 75 -3.49 10.48 1.77
CA HIS A 75 -3.48 9.68 0.55
C HIS A 75 -4.04 10.48 -0.63
N PHE A 76 -3.31 10.45 -1.74
CA PHE A 76 -3.76 11.00 -3.03
C PHE A 76 -3.09 10.22 -4.18
N PRO A 77 -3.72 10.11 -5.36
CA PRO A 77 -3.08 9.54 -6.55
C PRO A 77 -1.91 10.42 -7.01
N ARG A 78 -0.74 9.82 -7.28
CA ARG A 78 0.40 10.54 -7.86
C ARG A 78 0.41 10.22 -9.35
N ALA A 79 0.15 11.20 -10.20
CA ALA A 79 0.02 11.00 -11.65
C ALA A 79 1.27 10.36 -12.29
N GLY A 80 2.46 10.60 -11.73
CA GLY A 80 3.73 10.02 -12.21
C GLY A 80 4.09 8.66 -11.60
N TRP A 81 3.31 8.14 -10.65
CA TRP A 81 3.54 6.84 -10.02
C TRP A 81 2.66 5.79 -10.68
N VAL A 82 2.86 5.63 -11.99
CA VAL A 82 2.08 4.73 -12.84
C VAL A 82 3.08 3.95 -13.70
N LEU A 83 3.07 2.63 -13.58
CA LEU A 83 3.88 1.79 -14.45
C LEU A 83 3.34 1.90 -15.89
N PRO A 84 4.22 1.92 -16.91
CA PRO A 84 3.77 1.76 -18.28
C PRO A 84 2.97 0.45 -18.38
N ARG A 85 1.88 0.46 -19.14
CA ARG A 85 1.19 -0.79 -19.44
C ARG A 85 2.19 -1.71 -20.12
N SER A 86 2.41 -2.88 -19.55
CA SER A 86 3.10 -3.95 -20.26
C SER A 86 2.20 -4.27 -21.45
N ASP A 87 2.67 -4.02 -22.66
CA ASP A 87 2.02 -4.56 -23.85
C ASP A 87 2.06 -6.09 -23.68
N GLN A 88 0.91 -6.69 -23.39
CA GLN A 88 0.67 -8.09 -23.71
C GLN A 88 0.34 -8.18 -25.19
#